data_AF-A0A957DR65-F1
#
_entry.id   AF-A0A957DR65-F1
#
_cell.length_a   1.000
_cell.length_b   1.000
_cell.length_c   1.000
_cell.angle_alpha   90.00
_cell.angle_beta   90.00
_cell.angle_gamma   90.00
#
_symmetry.space_group_name_H-M   'P 1'
#
loop_
_entity.id
_entity.type
_entity.pdbx_description
1 polymer ?
#
loop_
_entity_poly.entity_id
_entity_poly.type
_entity_poly.pdbx_seq_one_letter_code
_entity_poly.pdbx_strand_id
1 'polypeptide(L)'
;MSRARNLPVVRLEYRRNRTPTGKRTATPARKVAIYFAFGRKANQQRGDWLGPTGERYTHEAVLNWAENLARRHEHTFQALLSVPQARLTGQDYVHALETAGQTEGWRLMVHNDTAYSHAHVLFFRDRRLPREEFDQWQAQVQEALLALEDKRLAESELAIAGAADQLEAVSIRYGAELG
;
A
#
# COMPACT_ATOMS: atom_id res chain seq x y z
N MET A 1 17.71 -5.15 -25.48
CA MET A 1 18.25 -4.36 -24.34
C MET A 1 17.14 -4.14 -23.34
N SER A 2 17.17 -4.83 -22.19
CA SER A 2 16.18 -4.60 -21.12
C SER A 2 16.36 -3.17 -20.61
N ARG A 3 15.31 -2.34 -20.67
CA ARG A 3 15.31 -1.08 -19.93
C ARG A 3 15.62 -1.40 -18.47
N ALA A 4 16.56 -0.69 -17.86
CA ALA A 4 16.78 -0.78 -16.42
C ALA A 4 15.43 -0.58 -15.74
N ARG A 5 14.97 -1.60 -15.03
CA ARG A 5 13.65 -1.58 -14.42
C ARG A 5 13.67 -0.63 -13.24
N ASN A 6 12.68 0.26 -13.18
CA ASN A 6 12.49 1.10 -12.01
C ASN A 6 12.15 0.19 -10.82
N LEU A 7 12.87 0.35 -9.70
CA LEU A 7 12.58 -0.40 -8.48
C LEU A 7 11.35 0.17 -7.76
N PRO A 8 10.61 -0.65 -7.00
CA PRO A 8 9.59 -0.16 -6.08
C PRO A 8 10.13 0.94 -5.16
N VAL A 9 9.30 1.95 -4.90
CA VAL A 9 9.64 3.06 -4.02
C VAL A 9 9.08 2.77 -2.63
N VAL A 10 9.97 2.74 -1.64
CA VAL A 10 9.61 2.65 -0.22
C VAL A 10 10.16 3.87 0.48
N ARG A 11 9.29 4.69 1.09
CA ARG A 11 9.67 5.89 1.84
C ARG A 11 9.03 5.85 3.22
N LEU A 12 9.74 6.40 4.21
CA LEU A 12 9.27 6.51 5.58
C LEU A 12 9.47 7.92 6.10
N GLU A 13 8.43 8.48 6.70
CA GLU A 13 8.49 9.73 7.44
C GLU A 13 7.91 9.53 8.82
N TYR A 14 8.27 10.41 9.77
CA TYR A 14 7.70 10.37 11.11
C TYR A 14 7.45 11.78 11.64
N ARG A 15 6.53 11.88 12.60
CA ARG A 15 6.21 13.11 13.32
C ARG A 15 6.05 12.80 14.80
N ARG A 16 6.50 13.71 15.66
CA ARG A 16 6.28 13.58 17.11
C ARG A 16 4.81 13.82 17.44
N ASN A 17 4.28 13.02 18.36
CA ASN A 17 2.92 13.12 18.88
C ASN A 17 2.85 14.12 20.03
N ARG A 18 3.37 15.32 19.78
CA ARG A 18 3.42 16.42 20.75
C ARG A 18 3.03 17.74 20.11
N THR A 19 2.34 18.58 20.87
CA THR A 19 2.14 19.99 20.53
C THR A 19 3.48 20.74 20.58
N PRO A 20 3.56 21.98 20.04
CA PRO A 20 4.74 22.83 20.25
C PRO A 20 5.09 23.04 21.73
N THR A 21 4.10 22.99 22.61
CA THR A 21 4.24 23.07 24.07
C THR A 21 4.57 21.73 24.76
N GLY A 22 4.79 20.66 24.00
CA GLY A 22 5.20 19.35 24.51
C GLY A 22 4.07 18.43 25.01
N LYS A 23 2.80 18.86 25.00
CA LYS A 23 1.65 18.04 25.41
C LYS A 23 1.38 16.92 24.40
N ARG A 24 1.02 15.72 24.86
CA ARG A 24 0.62 14.60 24.00
C ARG A 24 -0.55 15.00 23.09
N THR A 25 -0.48 14.63 21.81
CA THR A 25 -1.55 14.90 20.84
C THR A 25 -1.66 13.82 19.78
N ALA A 26 -2.90 13.57 19.34
CA ALA A 26 -3.24 12.70 18.22
C ALA A 26 -3.43 13.47 16.90
N THR A 27 -3.36 14.80 16.91
CA THR A 27 -3.67 15.61 15.72
C THR A 27 -2.85 15.23 14.48
N PRO A 28 -1.53 14.98 14.55
CA PRO A 28 -0.77 14.55 13.38
C PRO A 28 -1.29 13.22 12.80
N ALA A 29 -1.52 12.22 13.65
CA ALA A 29 -1.99 10.90 13.23
C ALA A 29 -3.38 10.97 12.57
N ARG A 30 -4.32 11.70 13.18
CA ARG A 30 -5.67 11.90 12.62
C ARG A 30 -5.61 12.61 11.26
N LYS A 31 -4.80 13.67 11.13
CA LYS A 31 -4.62 14.37 9.84
C LYS A 31 -4.06 13.45 8.75
N VAL A 32 -3.11 12.60 9.10
CA VAL A 32 -2.52 11.62 8.17
C VAL A 32 -3.56 10.58 7.75
N ALA A 33 -4.29 9.99 8.70
CA ALA A 33 -5.35 9.02 8.38
C ALA A 33 -6.45 9.62 7.48
N ILE A 34 -6.91 10.85 7.77
CA ILE A 34 -7.88 11.57 6.92
C ILE A 34 -7.30 11.78 5.52
N TYR A 35 -6.04 12.22 5.43
CA TYR A 35 -5.38 12.45 4.15
C TYR A 35 -5.22 11.17 3.32
N PHE A 36 -4.91 10.03 3.96
CA PHE A 36 -4.87 8.75 3.26
C PHE A 36 -6.26 8.42 2.70
N ALA A 37 -7.30 8.50 3.52
CA ALA A 37 -8.67 8.17 3.10
C ALA A 37 -9.21 9.05 1.96
N PHE A 38 -8.97 10.37 2.00
CA PHE A 38 -9.69 11.35 1.18
C PHE A 38 -8.80 12.28 0.34
N GLY A 39 -7.47 12.21 0.49
CA GLY A 39 -6.56 13.18 -0.14
C GLY A 39 -6.86 14.63 0.30
N ARG A 40 -6.63 15.61 -0.60
CA ARG A 40 -6.85 17.04 -0.30
C ARG A 40 -8.26 17.55 -0.55
N LYS A 41 -9.04 16.89 -1.41
CA LYS A 41 -10.31 17.42 -1.95
C LYS A 41 -11.35 16.34 -2.26
N ALA A 42 -11.16 15.09 -1.84
CA ALA A 42 -12.15 14.05 -2.14
C ALA A 42 -13.23 14.00 -1.06
N ASN A 43 -14.48 13.84 -1.51
CA ASN A 43 -15.62 13.59 -0.63
C ASN A 43 -15.88 12.09 -0.45
N GLN A 44 -15.13 11.24 -1.16
CA GLN A 44 -15.25 9.79 -1.14
C GLN A 44 -13.93 9.16 -0.71
N GLN A 45 -14.03 8.11 0.10
CA GLN A 45 -12.89 7.31 0.53
C GLN A 45 -12.32 6.54 -0.67
N ARG A 46 -10.99 6.57 -0.84
CA ARG A 46 -10.29 6.08 -2.05
C ARG A 46 -9.95 4.59 -2.03
N GLY A 47 -10.08 3.93 -0.89
CA GLY A 47 -9.80 2.50 -0.74
C GLY A 47 -10.20 1.98 0.64
N ASP A 48 -10.07 0.67 0.85
CA ASP A 48 -10.33 0.05 2.15
C ASP A 48 -9.12 0.23 3.09
N TRP A 49 -9.39 0.37 4.38
CA TRP A 49 -8.36 0.25 5.41
C TRP A 49 -8.11 -1.21 5.73
N LEU A 50 -6.85 -1.62 5.73
CA LEU A 50 -6.42 -2.97 6.07
C LEU A 50 -5.49 -2.98 7.29
N GLY A 51 -5.60 -4.02 8.11
CA GLY A 51 -4.67 -4.32 9.19
C GLY A 51 -3.65 -5.40 8.84
N PRO A 52 -2.83 -5.80 9.84
CA PRO A 52 -1.72 -6.72 9.64
C PRO A 52 -2.07 -8.08 9.05
N THR A 53 -3.30 -8.56 9.26
CA THR A 53 -3.77 -9.84 8.73
C THR A 53 -4.67 -9.68 7.50
N GLY A 54 -4.67 -8.48 6.89
CA GLY A 54 -5.51 -8.16 5.74
C GLY A 54 -6.99 -7.90 6.09
N GLU A 55 -7.32 -7.79 7.38
CA GLU A 55 -8.67 -7.54 7.86
C GLU A 55 -9.10 -6.09 7.61
N ARG A 56 -10.36 -5.88 7.25
CA ARG A 56 -10.88 -4.56 6.88
C ARG A 56 -11.34 -3.77 8.10
N TYR A 57 -11.05 -2.46 8.10
CA TYR A 57 -11.53 -1.52 9.11
C TYR A 57 -12.33 -0.38 8.48
N THR A 58 -13.32 0.12 9.23
CA THR A 58 -13.97 1.38 8.87
C THR A 58 -13.01 2.55 9.11
N HIS A 59 -13.20 3.66 8.40
CA HIS A 59 -12.38 4.85 8.62
C HIS A 59 -12.50 5.38 10.06
N GLU A 60 -13.70 5.37 10.63
CA GLU A 60 -13.93 5.76 12.03
C GLU A 60 -13.14 4.89 13.01
N ALA A 61 -13.13 3.56 12.80
CA ALA A 61 -12.34 2.64 13.62
C ALA A 61 -10.84 2.96 13.53
N VAL A 62 -10.34 3.30 12.35
CA VAL A 62 -8.95 3.73 12.16
C VAL A 62 -8.65 5.07 12.83
N LEU A 63 -9.57 6.04 12.81
CA LEU A 63 -9.38 7.30 13.52
C LEU A 63 -9.30 7.10 15.03
N ASN A 64 -10.17 6.26 15.59
CA ASN A 64 -10.16 5.93 17.01
C ASN A 64 -8.88 5.17 17.39
N TRP A 65 -8.47 4.19 16.58
CA TRP A 65 -7.21 3.47 16.74
C TRP A 65 -6.00 4.41 16.70
N ALA A 66 -5.93 5.29 15.69
CA ALA A 66 -4.84 6.25 15.53
C ALA A 66 -4.80 7.25 16.68
N GLU A 67 -5.95 7.70 17.19
CA GLU A 67 -6.00 8.57 18.36
C GLU A 67 -5.45 7.90 19.61
N ASN A 68 -5.86 6.66 19.87
CA ASN A 68 -5.42 5.91 21.03
C ASN A 68 -3.90 5.65 21.00
N LEU A 69 -3.37 5.19 19.87
CA LEU A 69 -1.93 4.91 19.76
C LEU A 69 -1.07 6.17 19.72
N ALA A 70 -1.51 7.23 19.04
CA ALA A 70 -0.75 8.48 19.00
C ALA A 70 -0.54 9.09 20.39
N ARG A 71 -1.50 8.94 21.32
CA ARG A 71 -1.36 9.42 22.70
C ARG A 71 -0.40 8.59 23.54
N ARG A 72 -0.21 7.31 23.19
CA ARG A 72 0.63 6.35 23.91
C ARG A 72 2.08 6.35 23.42
N HIS A 73 2.29 6.64 22.13
CA HIS A 73 3.61 6.60 21.52
C HIS A 73 4.21 7.98 21.25
N GLU A 74 5.54 8.07 21.26
CA GLU A 74 6.27 9.30 20.95
C GLU A 74 6.11 9.76 19.50
N HIS A 75 6.03 8.84 18.55
CA HIS A 75 6.00 9.15 17.13
C HIS A 75 4.88 8.44 16.38
N THR A 76 4.33 9.15 15.39
CA THR A 76 3.55 8.57 14.30
C THR A 76 4.46 8.40 13.10
N PHE A 77 4.47 7.23 12.50
CA PHE A 77 5.19 6.92 11.27
C PHE A 77 4.22 6.76 10.10
N GLN A 78 4.62 7.27 8.95
CA GLN A 78 3.93 7.10 7.69
C GLN A 78 4.88 6.53 6.64
N ALA A 79 4.50 5.41 6.03
CA ALA A 79 5.22 4.85 4.89
C ALA A 79 4.44 5.01 3.60
N LEU A 80 5.15 5.22 2.50
CA LEU A 80 4.65 5.13 1.13
C LEU A 80 5.33 3.96 0.45
N LEU A 81 4.52 3.01 -0.03
CA LEU A 81 4.96 1.86 -0.81
C LEU A 81 4.39 2.00 -2.21
N SER A 82 5.21 2.05 -3.27
CA SER A 82 4.72 2.26 -4.64
C SER A 82 5.41 1.31 -5.61
N VAL A 83 4.65 0.78 -6.56
CA VAL A 83 5.19 -0.01 -7.67
C VAL A 83 4.99 0.71 -9.01
N PRO A 84 5.94 0.60 -9.96
CA PRO A 84 5.93 1.40 -11.18
C PRO A 84 5.01 0.90 -12.30
N GLN A 85 4.69 -0.39 -12.36
CA GLN A 85 4.10 -1.03 -13.54
C GLN A 85 2.79 -1.76 -13.25
N ALA A 86 2.73 -2.59 -12.21
CA ALA A 86 1.52 -3.36 -11.92
C ALA A 86 0.50 -2.59 -11.05
N ARG A 87 -0.72 -3.13 -11.02
CA ARG A 87 -1.74 -2.78 -10.02
C ARG A 87 -1.74 -3.85 -8.94
N LEU A 88 -1.19 -3.50 -7.77
CA LEU A 88 -1.20 -4.40 -6.63
C LEU A 88 -2.51 -4.26 -5.85
N THR A 89 -2.94 -5.37 -5.27
CA THR A 89 -4.09 -5.43 -4.38
C THR A 89 -3.68 -5.08 -2.95
N GLY A 90 -4.67 -4.80 -2.09
CA GLY A 90 -4.44 -4.64 -0.65
C GLY A 90 -3.67 -5.81 -0.01
N GLN A 91 -4.00 -7.04 -0.40
CA GLN A 91 -3.36 -8.24 0.12
C GLN A 91 -1.90 -8.36 -0.31
N ASP A 92 -1.55 -7.89 -1.51
CA ASP A 92 -0.16 -7.89 -1.97
C ASP A 92 0.69 -6.97 -1.08
N TYR A 93 0.19 -5.77 -0.73
CA TYR A 93 0.90 -4.87 0.20
C TYR A 93 0.94 -5.40 1.64
N VAL A 94 -0.11 -6.06 2.11
CA VAL A 94 -0.12 -6.76 3.41
C VAL A 94 1.02 -7.79 3.43
N HIS A 95 1.07 -8.65 2.42
CA HIS A 95 2.08 -9.70 2.30
C HIS A 95 3.51 -9.14 2.24
N ALA A 96 3.73 -8.03 1.53
CA ALA A 96 5.04 -7.39 1.46
C ALA A 96 5.50 -6.88 2.84
N LEU A 97 4.58 -6.32 3.64
CA LEU A 97 4.87 -5.86 5.00
C LEU A 97 5.08 -7.03 5.98
N GLU A 98 4.31 -8.11 5.85
CA GLU A 98 4.48 -9.34 6.64
C GLU A 98 5.86 -9.96 6.38
N THR A 99 6.27 -10.05 5.11
CA THR A 99 7.54 -10.64 4.67
C THR A 99 8.74 -9.88 5.20
N ALA A 100 8.68 -8.55 5.22
CA ALA A 100 9.76 -7.73 5.74
C ALA A 100 9.93 -7.84 7.26
N GLY A 101 8.92 -8.33 7.98
CA GLY A 101 8.94 -8.37 9.43
C GLY A 101 8.98 -6.97 10.04
N GLN A 102 8.58 -6.88 11.31
CA GLN A 102 8.53 -5.63 12.08
C GLN A 102 7.57 -4.55 11.54
N THR A 103 6.37 -4.54 12.11
CA THR A 103 5.76 -3.35 12.72
C THR A 103 4.54 -3.85 13.47
N GLU A 104 4.63 -3.98 14.79
CA GLU A 104 3.44 -4.33 15.58
C GLU A 104 2.36 -3.25 15.36
N GLY A 105 1.20 -3.67 14.87
CA GLY A 105 0.04 -2.81 14.71
C GLY A 105 0.24 -1.68 13.69
N TRP A 106 -0.14 -1.94 12.45
CA TRP A 106 -0.25 -0.92 11.41
C TRP A 106 -1.64 -0.90 10.77
N ARG A 107 -1.94 0.20 10.06
CA ARG A 107 -3.08 0.29 9.15
C ARG A 107 -2.59 0.79 7.81
N LEU A 108 -3.04 0.18 6.72
CA LEU A 108 -2.73 0.63 5.38
C LEU A 108 -3.98 0.94 4.57
N MET A 109 -3.81 1.79 3.56
CA MET A 109 -4.79 2.02 2.51
C MET A 109 -4.09 2.03 1.16
N VAL A 110 -4.67 1.32 0.20
CA VAL A 110 -4.16 1.25 -1.18
C VAL A 110 -4.89 2.23 -2.07
N HIS A 111 -4.14 2.88 -2.95
CA HIS A 111 -4.62 3.76 -4.00
C HIS A 111 -4.22 3.21 -5.36
N ASN A 112 -5.23 2.88 -6.16
CA ASN A 112 -5.08 2.45 -7.56
C ASN A 112 -5.62 3.47 -8.57
N ASP A 113 -6.07 4.63 -8.08
CA ASP A 113 -6.65 5.74 -8.85
C ASP A 113 -5.61 6.79 -9.29
N THR A 114 -4.32 6.46 -9.26
CA THR A 114 -3.23 7.33 -9.74
C THR A 114 -2.35 6.61 -10.76
N ALA A 115 -1.35 7.31 -11.33
CA ALA A 115 -0.44 6.72 -12.30
C ALA A 115 0.24 5.42 -11.80
N TYR A 116 0.56 5.35 -10.51
CA TYR A 116 1.24 4.21 -9.89
C TYR A 116 0.38 3.62 -8.77
N SER A 117 0.33 2.29 -8.69
CA SER A 117 -0.24 1.60 -7.53
C SER A 117 0.61 1.91 -6.31
N HIS A 118 -0.03 2.40 -5.25
CA HIS A 118 0.68 2.66 -4.00
C HIS A 118 -0.17 2.42 -2.77
N ALA A 119 0.49 2.07 -1.67
CA ALA A 119 -0.09 1.98 -0.35
C ALA A 119 0.50 3.04 0.58
N HIS A 120 -0.37 3.63 1.39
CA HIS A 120 0.03 4.40 2.55
C HIS A 120 -0.10 3.55 3.79
N VAL A 121 0.93 3.51 4.62
CA VAL A 121 0.96 2.74 5.88
C VAL A 121 1.11 3.71 7.04
N LEU A 122 0.32 3.51 8.09
CA LEU A 122 0.34 4.27 9.34
C LEU A 122 0.69 3.32 10.48
N PHE A 123 1.65 3.70 11.33
CA PHE A 123 2.02 2.95 12.53
C PHE A 123 2.68 3.85 13.59
N PHE A 124 2.94 3.32 14.78
CA PHE A 124 3.37 4.09 15.93
C PHE A 124 4.54 3.41 16.65
N ARG A 125 5.54 4.20 17.07
CA ARG A 125 6.67 3.72 17.88
C ARG A 125 7.18 4.83 18.80
N ASP A 126 7.81 4.46 19.89
CA ASP A 126 8.44 5.41 20.81
C ASP A 126 9.82 5.86 20.36
N ARG A 127 10.50 5.03 19.58
CA ARG A 127 11.85 5.31 19.06
C ARG A 127 11.83 5.39 17.54
N ARG A 128 12.76 6.18 17.02
CA ARG A 128 13.08 6.16 15.59
C ARG A 128 13.70 4.82 15.24
N LEU A 129 13.43 4.35 14.02
CA LEU A 129 14.18 3.23 13.45
C LEU A 129 15.65 3.63 13.32
N PRO A 130 16.59 2.88 13.92
CA PRO A 130 18.00 2.98 13.59
C PRO A 130 18.21 2.85 12.08
N ARG A 131 19.26 3.49 11.56
CA ARG A 131 19.50 3.55 10.12
C ARG A 131 19.60 2.16 9.48
N GLU A 132 20.32 1.25 10.12
CA GLU A 132 20.50 -0.13 9.68
C GLU A 132 19.20 -0.92 9.67
N GLU A 133 18.39 -0.85 10.75
CA GLU A 133 17.05 -1.46 10.79
C GLU A 133 16.14 -0.90 9.69
N PHE A 134 16.21 0.40 9.42
CA PHE A 134 15.45 1.03 8.36
C PHE A 134 15.89 0.57 6.97
N ASP A 135 17.20 0.56 6.69
CA ASP A 135 17.73 0.14 5.39
C ASP A 135 17.43 -1.35 5.13
N GLN A 136 17.52 -2.20 6.15
CA GLN A 136 17.14 -3.61 6.06
C GLN A 136 15.64 -3.78 5.77
N TRP A 137 14.78 -3.14 6.57
CA TRP A 137 13.33 -3.18 6.37
C TRP A 137 12.94 -2.66 4.97
N GLN A 138 13.55 -1.55 4.55
CA GLN A 138 13.30 -0.95 3.24
C GLN A 138 13.65 -1.93 2.11
N ALA A 139 14.84 -2.56 2.18
CA ALA A 139 15.28 -3.53 1.18
C ALA A 139 14.33 -4.74 1.10
N GLN A 140 13.93 -5.29 2.25
CA GLN A 140 13.02 -6.44 2.32
C GLN A 140 11.63 -6.12 1.74
N VAL A 141 11.06 -4.95 2.07
CA VAL A 141 9.78 -4.52 1.49
C VAL A 141 9.94 -4.29 -0.02
N GLN A 142 11.02 -3.67 -0.48
CA GLN A 142 11.27 -3.45 -1.91
C GLN A 142 11.38 -4.76 -2.69
N GLU A 143 12.11 -5.74 -2.16
CA GLU A 143 12.26 -7.06 -2.76
C GLU A 143 10.91 -7.79 -2.85
N ALA A 144 10.14 -7.80 -1.76
CA ALA A 144 8.82 -8.42 -1.74
C ALA A 144 7.84 -7.75 -2.74
N LEU A 145 7.83 -6.42 -2.80
CA LEU A 145 7.00 -5.68 -3.77
C LEU A 145 7.41 -5.94 -5.22
N LEU A 146 8.71 -6.09 -5.49
CA LEU A 146 9.21 -6.40 -6.83
C LEU A 146 8.72 -7.78 -7.27
N ALA A 147 8.85 -8.79 -6.41
CA ALA A 147 8.38 -10.15 -6.68
C ALA A 147 6.85 -10.21 -6.91
N LEU A 148 6.08 -9.46 -6.12
CA LEU A 148 4.63 -9.35 -6.30
C LEU A 148 4.24 -8.62 -7.58
N GLU A 149 4.99 -7.56 -7.95
CA GLU A 149 4.80 -6.86 -9.22
C GLU A 149 5.04 -7.81 -10.41
N ASP A 150 6.11 -8.61 -10.37
CA ASP A 150 6.42 -9.60 -11.41
C ASP A 150 5.30 -10.62 -11.58
N LYS A 151 4.82 -11.15 -10.46
CA LYS A 151 3.72 -12.10 -10.46
C LYS A 151 2.46 -11.50 -11.11
N ARG A 152 2.08 -10.26 -10.76
CA ARG A 152 0.89 -9.61 -11.31
C ARG A 152 1.03 -9.28 -12.80
N LEU A 153 2.21 -8.89 -13.26
CA LEU A 153 2.46 -8.65 -14.68
C LEU A 153 2.32 -9.95 -15.48
N ALA A 154 2.95 -11.04 -15.01
CA ALA A 154 2.84 -12.35 -15.66
C ALA A 154 1.39 -12.88 -15.69
N GLU A 155 0.65 -12.76 -14.58
CA GLU A 155 -0.78 -13.11 -14.52
C GLU A 155 -1.61 -12.32 -15.54
N SER A 156 -1.31 -11.03 -15.71
CA SER A 156 -2.02 -10.16 -16.66
C SER A 156 -1.73 -10.53 -18.11
N GLU A 157 -0.47 -10.83 -18.44
CA GLU A 157 -0.05 -11.27 -19.78
C GLU A 157 -0.73 -12.59 -20.18
N LEU A 158 -0.75 -13.56 -19.26
CA LEU A 158 -1.42 -14.85 -19.47
C LEU A 158 -2.93 -14.69 -19.65
N ALA A 159 -3.57 -13.80 -18.88
CA ALA A 159 -5.00 -13.53 -19.01
C ALA A 159 -5.35 -12.89 -20.37
N ILE A 160 -4.49 -11.98 -20.87
CA ILE A 160 -4.68 -11.35 -22.19
C ILE A 160 -4.53 -12.37 -23.31
N ALA A 161 -3.49 -13.22 -23.25
CA ALA A 161 -3.27 -14.27 -24.25
C ALA A 161 -4.46 -15.24 -24.31
N GLY A 162 -4.93 -15.73 -23.15
CA GLY A 162 -6.09 -16.61 -23.10
C GLY A 162 -7.39 -15.97 -23.59
N ALA A 163 -7.58 -14.67 -23.38
CA ALA A 163 -8.73 -13.93 -23.91
C ALA A 163 -8.66 -13.77 -25.44
N ALA A 164 -7.46 -13.55 -25.99
CA ALA A 164 -7.24 -13.49 -27.44
C ALA A 164 -7.54 -14.83 -28.11
N ASP A 165 -7.08 -15.95 -27.54
CA ASP A 165 -7.34 -17.30 -28.04
C ASP A 165 -8.85 -17.64 -28.03
N GLN A 166 -9.57 -17.19 -26.99
CA GLN A 166 -11.04 -17.37 -26.93
C GLN A 166 -11.78 -16.53 -27.97
N LEU A 167 -11.35 -15.29 -28.22
CA LEU A 167 -11.93 -14.44 -29.26
C LEU A 167 -11.69 -15.01 -30.66
N GLU A 168 -10.50 -15.56 -30.92
CA GLU A 168 -10.18 -16.23 -32.17
C GLU A 168 -11.04 -17.50 -32.37
N ALA A 169 -11.18 -18.33 -31.33
CA ALA A 169 -12.01 -19.54 -31.38
C ALA A 169 -13.51 -19.23 -31.59
N VAL A 170 -14.02 -18.13 -31.00
CA VAL A 170 -15.39 -17.65 -31.23
C VAL A 170 -15.55 -17.12 -32.66
N SER A 171 -14.58 -16.35 -33.16
CA SER A 171 -14.60 -15.83 -34.54
C SER A 171 -14.62 -16.95 -35.58
N ILE A 172 -13.85 -18.02 -35.38
CA ILE A 172 -13.83 -19.20 -36.26
C ILE A 172 -15.17 -19.96 -36.22
N ARG A 173 -15.79 -20.09 -35.04
CA ARG A 173 -17.09 -20.80 -34.89
C ARG A 173 -18.26 -20.06 -35.55
N TYR A 174 -18.27 -18.73 -35.56
CA TYR A 174 -19.36 -17.94 -36.16
C TYR A 174 -19.06 -17.45 -37.60
N GLY A 175 -17.83 -17.59 -38.09
CA GLY A 175 -17.46 -17.31 -39.48
C GLY A 175 -17.82 -18.42 -40.47
N ALA A 176 -18.18 -19.62 -39.99
CA ALA A 176 -18.48 -20.78 -40.83
C ALA A 176 -19.95 -20.89 -41.29
N GLU A 177 -20.86 -20.04 -40.79
CA GLU A 177 -22.30 -20.06 -41.16
C GLU A 177 -22.71 -19.03 -42.23
N LEU A 178 -21.76 -18.34 -42.87
CA LEU A 178 -22.04 -17.37 -43.94
C LEU A 178 -21.29 -17.66 -45.26
N GLY A 179 -20.84 -18.90 -45.47
CA GLY A 179 -20.22 -19.37 -46.72
C GLY A 179 -21.18 -20.18 -47.57
#